data_AF-U2QS11-F1
#
_entry.id   AF-U2QS11-F1
#
_cell.length_a   1.000
_cell.length_b   1.000
_cell.length_c   1.000
_cell.angle_alpha   90.00
_cell.angle_beta   90.00
_cell.angle_gamma   90.00
#
_symmetry.space_group_name_H-M   'P 1'
#
loop_
_entity.id
_entity.type
_entity.pdbx_description
1 polymer ?
#
loop_
_entity_poly.entity_id
_entity_poly.type
_entity_poly.pdbx_seq_one_letter_code
_entity_poly.pdbx_strand_id
1 'polypeptide(L)'
;GWAEEVLEPGAVAPGDGADDPARLMRLLDDWGFSPVMADGPGAEDGDRRTIELCRCPFAHGVEQQPDAVCPVHRGIAAGVLERLGGAWRVVDLVPHSPPGRCSLTCRRAGR
;
A
#
# COMPACT_ATOMS: atom_id res chain seq x y z
N GLY A 1 -22.16 -4.57 11.14
CA GLY A 1 -20.99 -4.90 12.00
C GLY A 1 -19.71 -4.42 11.33
N TRP A 2 -18.54 -4.56 11.97
CA TRP A 2 -17.24 -4.09 11.43
C TRP A 2 -16.91 -4.66 10.03
N ALA A 3 -17.56 -5.76 9.63
CA ALA A 3 -17.42 -6.36 8.31
C ALA A 3 -18.29 -5.71 7.21
N GLU A 4 -19.36 -4.98 7.55
CA GLU A 4 -20.21 -4.30 6.57
C GLU A 4 -19.66 -2.93 6.18
N GLU A 5 -19.01 -2.21 7.11
CA GLU A 5 -18.47 -0.86 6.84
C GLU A 5 -17.19 -0.89 5.99
N VAL A 6 -16.42 -1.98 6.03
CA VAL A 6 -15.16 -2.14 5.29
C VAL A 6 -15.39 -2.65 3.84
N LEU A 7 -16.60 -3.14 3.55
CA LEU A 7 -16.97 -3.72 2.25
C LEU A 7 -18.00 -2.90 1.46
N GLU A 8 -18.29 -1.66 1.87
CA GLU A 8 -19.13 -0.76 1.06
C GLU A 8 -18.50 -0.60 -0.34
N PRO A 9 -19.20 -1.00 -1.42
CA PRO A 9 -18.75 -0.79 -2.78
C PRO A 9 -18.83 0.71 -3.12
N GLY A 10 -17.82 1.47 -2.68
CA GLY A 10 -17.77 2.92 -2.86
C GLY A 10 -16.64 3.65 -2.12
N ALA A 11 -15.96 3.02 -1.16
CA ALA A 11 -14.90 3.68 -0.37
C ALA A 11 -13.69 4.16 -1.20
N VAL A 12 -13.52 3.65 -2.42
CA VAL A 12 -12.43 3.97 -3.33
C VAL A 12 -13.02 4.49 -4.64
N ALA A 13 -13.35 5.78 -4.69
CA ALA A 13 -13.73 6.46 -5.93
C ALA A 13 -12.48 6.71 -6.80
N PRO A 14 -12.60 6.63 -8.14
CA PRO A 14 -11.50 6.96 -9.05
C PRO A 14 -10.94 8.36 -8.77
N GLY A 15 -9.62 8.48 -8.72
CA GLY A 15 -8.89 9.75 -8.63
C GLY A 15 -8.49 10.28 -10.00
N ASP A 16 -7.91 11.48 -10.05
CA ASP A 16 -7.26 12.03 -11.26
C ASP A 16 -5.80 11.53 -11.44
N GLY A 17 -5.37 10.60 -10.58
CA GLY A 17 -4.04 10.00 -10.58
C GLY A 17 -2.94 10.84 -9.94
N ALA A 18 -3.19 12.10 -9.58
CA ALA A 18 -2.20 12.91 -8.87
C ALA A 18 -2.15 12.54 -7.37
N ASP A 19 -3.31 12.31 -6.77
CA ASP A 19 -3.46 12.06 -5.33
C ASP A 19 -3.57 10.57 -4.94
N ASP A 20 -3.47 9.65 -5.89
CA ASP A 20 -3.65 8.21 -5.65
C ASP A 20 -2.69 7.63 -4.59
N PRO A 21 -1.38 7.97 -4.56
CA PRO A 21 -0.49 7.52 -3.49
C PRO A 21 -0.92 8.01 -2.10
N ALA A 22 -1.40 9.26 -2.01
CA ALA A 22 -1.88 9.83 -0.75
C ALA A 22 -3.20 9.19 -0.29
N ARG A 23 -4.10 8.84 -1.23
CA ARG A 23 -5.31 8.05 -0.95
C ARG A 23 -4.97 6.65 -0.46
N LEU A 24 -4.01 5.99 -1.12
CA LEU A 24 -3.52 4.67 -0.70
C LEU A 24 -2.97 4.71 0.74
N MET A 25 -2.19 5.73 1.10
CA MET A 25 -1.70 5.89 2.48
C MET A 25 -2.83 5.99 3.50
N ARG A 26 -3.85 6.82 3.26
CA ARG A 26 -4.96 6.96 4.22
C ARG A 26 -5.69 5.63 4.44
N LEU A 27 -6.01 4.91 3.38
CA LEU A 27 -6.67 3.60 3.47
C LEU A 27 -5.80 2.58 4.22
N LEU A 28 -4.50 2.56 3.96
CA LEU A 28 -3.57 1.67 4.68
C LEU A 28 -3.45 2.05 6.17
N ASP A 29 -3.48 3.33 6.50
CA ASP A 29 -3.48 3.79 7.90
C ASP A 29 -4.75 3.39 8.64
N ASP A 30 -5.92 3.62 8.00
CA ASP A 30 -7.24 3.23 8.52
C ASP A 30 -7.32 1.71 8.76
N TRP A 31 -6.64 0.91 7.95
CA TRP A 31 -6.55 -0.55 8.12
C TRP A 31 -5.44 -1.01 9.08
N GLY A 32 -4.73 -0.08 9.72
CA GLY A 32 -3.77 -0.37 10.78
C GLY A 32 -2.37 -0.78 10.29
N PHE A 33 -2.01 -0.48 9.03
CA PHE A 33 -0.66 -0.70 8.53
C PHE A 33 0.35 0.37 8.98
N SER A 34 -0.13 1.51 9.48
CA SER A 34 0.68 2.67 9.89
C SER A 34 1.73 3.05 8.83
N PRO A 35 1.30 3.44 7.61
CA PRO A 35 2.20 3.70 6.50
C PRO A 35 2.94 5.02 6.67
N VAL A 36 4.17 5.08 6.17
CA VAL A 36 4.93 6.33 6.04
C VAL A 36 5.48 6.47 4.62
N MET A 37 5.50 7.70 4.10
CA MET A 37 6.25 7.97 2.87
C MET A 37 7.73 7.89 3.18
N ALA A 38 8.46 7.09 2.40
CA ALA A 38 9.90 6.99 2.53
C ALA A 38 10.58 7.87 1.50
N ASP A 39 11.51 8.70 1.98
CA ASP A 39 12.50 9.36 1.14
C ASP A 39 13.54 8.32 0.74
N GLY A 40 13.67 8.06 -0.56
CA GLY A 40 14.57 7.04 -1.08
C GLY A 40 15.02 7.35 -2.51
N PRO A 41 15.87 6.49 -3.11
CA PRO A 41 16.36 6.71 -4.47
C PRO A 41 15.21 6.89 -5.45
N GLY A 42 15.17 8.04 -6.15
CA GLY A 42 14.06 8.37 -7.05
C GLY A 42 12.77 8.83 -6.36
N ALA A 43 12.79 9.27 -5.09
CA ALA A 43 11.65 9.97 -4.49
C ALA A 43 11.40 11.35 -5.14
N GLU A 44 12.47 11.95 -5.67
CA GLU A 44 12.44 13.18 -6.48
C GLU A 44 11.83 12.98 -7.87
N ASP A 45 11.71 11.72 -8.32
CA ASP A 45 10.94 11.38 -9.50
C ASP A 45 9.45 11.39 -9.18
N GLY A 46 8.71 12.33 -9.78
CA GLY A 46 7.26 12.50 -9.61
C GLY A 46 6.44 11.24 -9.88
N ASP A 47 7.00 10.29 -10.64
CA ASP A 47 6.35 9.05 -11.05
C ASP A 47 6.79 7.82 -10.24
N ARG A 48 7.53 8.00 -9.14
CA ARG A 48 7.93 6.92 -8.23
C ARG A 48 7.70 7.31 -6.78
N ARG A 49 7.08 6.41 -6.00
CA ARG A 49 6.79 6.60 -4.59
C ARG A 49 7.09 5.33 -3.81
N THR A 50 7.77 5.46 -2.67
CA THR A 50 7.99 4.35 -1.74
C THR A 50 7.17 4.59 -0.48
N ILE A 51 6.42 3.56 -0.08
CA ILE A 51 5.59 3.54 1.12
C ILE A 51 6.11 2.43 2.03
N GLU A 52 6.50 2.78 3.25
CA GLU A 52 6.88 1.81 4.27
C GLU A 52 5.67 1.47 5.14
N LEU A 53 5.37 0.17 5.27
CA LEU A 53 4.35 -0.33 6.18
C LEU A 53 5.01 -0.66 7.53
N CYS A 54 4.68 0.11 8.56
CA CYS A 54 5.32 -0.01 9.88
C CYS A 54 4.68 -1.07 10.78
N ARG A 55 3.45 -1.49 10.46
CA ARG A 55 2.72 -2.52 11.20
C ARG A 55 2.08 -3.50 10.24
N CYS A 56 2.04 -4.76 10.65
CA CYS A 56 1.20 -5.75 10.00
C CYS A 56 -0.02 -6.05 10.91
N PRO A 57 -1.24 -5.70 10.48
CA PRO A 57 -2.45 -6.04 11.25
C PRO A 57 -2.70 -7.55 11.33
N PHE A 58 -2.10 -8.33 10.43
CA PHE A 58 -2.21 -9.79 10.38
C PHE A 58 -1.15 -10.53 11.19
N ALA A 59 -0.18 -9.83 11.79
CA ALA A 59 0.97 -10.45 12.47
C ALA A 59 0.56 -11.41 13.61
N HIS A 60 -0.53 -11.10 14.32
CA HIS A 60 -1.03 -11.94 15.42
C HIS A 60 -1.61 -13.30 14.94
N GLY A 61 -1.94 -13.44 13.66
CA GLY A 61 -2.40 -14.71 13.08
C GLY A 61 -1.29 -15.56 12.46
N VAL A 62 -0.05 -15.05 12.37
CA VAL A 62 1.02 -15.63 11.55
C VAL A 62 2.35 -15.68 12.32
N GLU A 63 2.30 -15.99 13.62
CA GLU A 63 3.50 -16.16 14.47
C GLU A 63 4.45 -17.27 13.97
N GLN A 64 4.02 -18.08 12.99
CA GLN A 64 4.76 -19.23 12.48
C GLN A 64 5.38 -19.02 11.08
N GLN A 65 5.06 -17.95 10.34
CA GLN A 65 5.55 -17.70 8.96
C GLN A 65 5.61 -16.19 8.58
N PRO A 66 6.65 -15.45 9.00
CA PRO A 66 6.78 -14.02 8.67
C PRO A 66 6.81 -13.74 7.16
N ASP A 67 7.33 -14.68 6.34
CA ASP A 67 7.42 -14.52 4.88
C ASP A 67 6.07 -14.63 4.16
N ALA A 68 5.05 -15.24 4.78
CA ALA A 68 3.73 -15.48 4.15
C ALA A 68 2.85 -14.23 4.06
N VAL A 69 3.18 -13.17 4.82
CA VAL A 69 2.38 -11.94 4.91
C VAL A 69 2.73 -10.94 3.80
N CYS A 70 3.93 -11.06 3.23
CA CYS A 70 4.45 -10.08 2.26
C CYS A 70 3.62 -10.03 0.96
N PRO A 71 3.18 -11.15 0.37
CA PRO A 71 2.30 -11.12 -0.81
C PRO A 71 0.95 -10.42 -0.55
N VAL A 72 0.45 -10.44 0.69
CA VAL A 72 -0.81 -9.78 1.07
C VAL A 72 -0.68 -8.25 0.97
N HIS A 73 0.43 -7.68 1.46
CA HIS A 73 0.69 -6.24 1.37
C HIS A 73 0.67 -5.77 -0.10
N ARG A 74 1.35 -6.50 -0.98
CA ARG A 74 1.36 -6.19 -2.41
C ARG A 74 -0.04 -6.29 -3.02
N GLY A 75 -0.78 -7.36 -2.70
CA GLY A 75 -2.13 -7.60 -3.24
C GLY A 75 -3.12 -6.50 -2.85
N ILE A 76 -3.13 -6.11 -1.57
CA ILE A 76 -4.00 -5.04 -1.05
C ILE A 76 -3.68 -3.71 -1.75
N ALA A 77 -2.41 -3.30 -1.75
CA ALA A 77 -2.02 -2.03 -2.36
C ALA A 77 -2.28 -2.00 -3.86
N ALA A 78 -1.98 -3.09 -4.57
CA ALA A 78 -2.26 -3.20 -6.01
C ALA A 78 -3.77 -3.09 -6.30
N GLY A 79 -4.61 -3.83 -5.58
CA GLY A 79 -6.06 -3.79 -5.77
C GLY A 79 -6.67 -2.43 -5.47
N VAL A 80 -6.17 -1.71 -4.46
CA VAL A 80 -6.59 -0.33 -4.18
C VAL A 80 -6.22 0.60 -5.33
N LEU A 81 -4.97 0.55 -5.81
CA LEU A 81 -4.53 1.39 -6.93
C LEU A 81 -5.28 1.10 -8.23
N GLU A 82 -5.64 -0.16 -8.49
CA GLU A 82 -6.51 -0.54 -9.60
C GLU A 82 -7.90 0.10 -9.48
N ARG A 83 -8.51 0.04 -8.29
CA ARG A 83 -9.82 0.66 -8.01
C ARG A 83 -9.80 2.18 -8.06
N LEU A 84 -8.65 2.81 -7.77
CA LEU A 84 -8.45 4.26 -7.91
C LEU A 84 -8.38 4.73 -9.37
N GLY A 85 -8.46 3.85 -10.36
CA GLY A 85 -8.39 4.18 -11.79
C GLY A 85 -7.05 3.82 -12.43
N GLY A 86 -6.10 3.36 -11.62
CA GLY A 86 -4.93 2.67 -12.11
C GLY A 86 -3.84 3.51 -12.76
N ALA A 87 -3.83 4.81 -12.49
CA ALA A 87 -2.73 5.70 -12.83
C ALA A 87 -1.42 5.29 -12.14
N TRP A 88 -1.49 4.54 -11.04
CA TRP A 88 -0.35 3.99 -10.32
C TRP A 88 -0.41 2.46 -10.22
N ARG A 89 0.76 1.83 -10.10
CA ARG A 89 0.94 0.39 -9.95
C ARG A 89 2.00 0.09 -8.91
N VAL A 90 1.79 -0.96 -8.13
CA VAL A 90 2.85 -1.53 -7.29
C VAL A 90 3.82 -2.27 -8.20
N VAL A 91 5.08 -1.81 -8.23
CA VAL A 91 6.13 -2.42 -9.05
C VAL A 91 7.01 -3.35 -8.22
N ASP A 92 7.21 -3.03 -6.94
CA ASP A 92 8.11 -3.79 -6.07
C ASP A 92 7.65 -3.81 -4.61
N LEU A 93 8.05 -4.84 -3.88
CA LEU A 93 7.86 -4.98 -2.44
C LEU A 93 9.10 -5.64 -1.83
N VAL A 94 9.77 -4.92 -0.93
CA VAL A 94 10.91 -5.44 -0.17
C VAL A 94 10.49 -5.64 1.29
N PRO A 95 10.42 -6.89 1.78
CA PRO A 95 10.04 -7.17 3.15
C PRO A 95 11.19 -6.90 4.12
N HIS A 96 10.84 -6.52 5.35
CA HIS A 96 11.77 -6.30 6.47
C HIS A 96 12.97 -5.39 6.15
N SER A 97 12.78 -4.43 5.24
CA SER A 97 13.78 -3.43 4.89
C SER A 97 13.12 -2.05 4.88
N PRO A 98 13.42 -1.19 5.89
CA PRO A 98 14.27 -1.47 7.06
C PRO A 98 13.65 -2.54 8.01
N PRO A 99 14.44 -3.10 8.96
CA PRO A 99 13.97 -4.15 9.85
C PRO A 99 12.62 -3.85 10.51
N GLY A 100 11.68 -4.79 10.41
CA GLY A 100 10.33 -4.63 10.93
C GLY A 100 9.35 -3.85 10.02
N ARG A 101 9.79 -3.37 8.86
CA ARG A 101 8.94 -2.66 7.89
C ARG A 101 8.94 -3.32 6.52
N CYS A 102 7.84 -3.21 5.79
CA CYS A 102 7.78 -3.63 4.39
C CYS A 102 7.79 -2.38 3.49
N SER A 103 8.76 -2.29 2.58
CA SER A 103 8.89 -1.19 1.62
C SER A 103 8.18 -1.52 0.33
N LEU A 104 7.10 -0.80 0.04
CA LEU A 104 6.29 -0.95 -1.17
C LEU A 104 6.61 0.17 -2.15
N THR A 105 7.06 -0.17 -3.36
CA THR A 105 7.33 0.81 -4.41
C THR A 105 6.15 0.87 -5.38
N CYS A 106 5.59 2.05 -5.54
CA CYS A 106 4.60 2.39 -6.55
C CYS A 106 5.26 3.21 -7.67
N ARG A 107 4.83 2.99 -8.91
CA ARG A 107 5.12 3.90 -10.02
C ARG A 107 3.88 4.29 -10.78
N ARG A 108 3.92 5.48 -11.37
CA ARG A 108 2.89 5.93 -12.31
C ARG A 108 2.94 5.03 -13.55
N ALA A 109 1.79 4.51 -13.96
CA ALA A 109 1.67 3.83 -15.25
C ALA A 109 1.88 4.89 -16.35
N GLY A 110 2.85 4.67 -17.23
CA GLY A 110 3.07 5.55 -18.38
C GLY A 110 1.77 5.69 -19.19
N ARG A 111 1.49 6.92 -19.63
CA ARG A 111 0.31 7.21 -20.46
C ARG A 111 0.33 6.47 -21.79
#